data_AF-A0A956FDL0-F1
#
_entry.id   AF-A0A956FDL0-F1
#
_cell.length_a   1.000
_cell.length_b   1.000
_cell.length_c   1.000
_cell.angle_alpha   90.00
_cell.angle_beta   90.00
_cell.angle_gamma   90.00
#
_symmetry.space_group_name_H-M   'P 1'
#
loop_
_entity.id
_entity.type
_entity.pdbx_description
1 polymer ?
#
loop_
_entity_poly.entity_id
_entity_poly.type
_entity_poly.pdbx_seq_one_letter_code
_entity_poly.pdbx_strand_id
1 'polypeptide(L)'
;MPSLEPLEKGKGGFLAGAETARELSCTDRRVRTQVTEAVSIQPAPDRPPRAAELDEVTLARAQRGDLRAKRALVERYQRPVVALVSRLLRGQADPGLVEDIAQETFLRVFRALPKFDRHGPARLSTWILTIASHRAIDELRRRRLDTRPFDPTAVQVASSDRADATAERKMLAQRLSDAIDELSPEYRAAFVLREYHGMEYTEISKVLGIDLGTVKSRLSRARSRLREALAEVYHV
;
A
#
# COMPACT_ATOMS: atom_id res chain seq x y z
N MET A 1 -35.50 -63.83 41.06
CA MET A 1 -34.92 -62.90 40.07
C MET A 1 -34.48 -61.63 40.80
N PRO A 2 -33.27 -61.59 41.40
CA PRO A 2 -32.74 -60.41 42.11
C PRO A 2 -31.93 -59.52 41.15
N SER A 3 -32.05 -58.18 41.10
CA SER A 3 -31.74 -57.09 42.05
C SER A 3 -30.30 -56.52 41.94
N LEU A 4 -30.23 -55.17 41.98
CA LEU A 4 -29.11 -54.26 42.35
C LEU A 4 -28.23 -53.63 41.24
N GLU A 5 -28.55 -52.36 40.92
CA GLU A 5 -27.78 -51.09 41.07
C GLU A 5 -26.21 -51.03 41.16
N PRO A 6 -25.56 -49.84 41.07
CA PRO A 6 -24.55 -49.48 40.06
C PRO A 6 -23.10 -49.35 40.59
N LEU A 7 -22.11 -49.19 39.70
CA LEU A 7 -20.73 -48.85 40.05
C LEU A 7 -20.25 -47.57 39.35
N GLU A 8 -19.95 -46.59 40.18
CA GLU A 8 -19.26 -45.34 39.87
C GLU A 8 -17.73 -45.48 40.00
N LYS A 9 -17.02 -44.59 39.27
CA LYS A 9 -15.67 -44.02 39.51
C LYS A 9 -14.41 -44.78 39.08
N GLY A 10 -13.72 -44.16 38.11
CA GLY A 10 -12.27 -44.09 38.00
C GLY A 10 -11.84 -42.69 37.56
N LYS A 11 -11.29 -41.89 38.49
CA LYS A 11 -10.67 -40.58 38.24
C LYS A 11 -9.26 -40.73 37.66
N GLY A 12 -8.91 -39.85 36.73
CA GLY A 12 -7.55 -39.52 36.27
C GLY A 12 -7.70 -38.71 34.98
N GLY A 13 -7.50 -37.41 34.90
CA GLY A 13 -6.55 -36.57 35.63
C GLY A 13 -5.28 -36.42 34.82
N PHE A 14 -5.29 -35.64 33.73
CA PHE A 14 -4.12 -34.83 33.37
C PHE A 14 -4.50 -33.66 32.47
N LEU A 15 -4.11 -32.48 32.94
CA LEU A 15 -4.21 -31.18 32.32
C LEU A 15 -3.06 -31.05 31.31
N ALA A 16 -3.35 -30.90 30.02
CA ALA A 16 -2.38 -30.41 29.05
C ALA A 16 -3.14 -29.85 27.85
N GLY A 17 -3.22 -28.52 27.75
CA GLY A 17 -3.91 -27.88 26.62
C GLY A 17 -4.15 -26.38 26.74
N ALA A 18 -3.79 -25.74 27.86
CA ALA A 18 -3.97 -24.30 28.07
C ALA A 18 -2.68 -23.46 27.96
N GLU A 19 -1.50 -24.08 27.80
CA GLU A 19 -0.22 -23.35 27.70
C GLU A 19 0.16 -22.92 26.27
N THR A 20 -0.25 -23.65 25.23
CA THR A 20 0.14 -23.33 23.85
C THR A 20 -0.57 -22.11 23.27
N ALA A 21 -1.69 -21.67 23.86
CA ALA A 21 -2.44 -20.50 23.40
C ALA A 21 -1.92 -19.17 23.98
N ARG A 22 -1.07 -19.20 25.02
CA ARG A 22 -0.51 -17.99 25.64
C ARG A 22 0.82 -17.56 25.04
N GLU A 23 1.62 -18.49 24.50
CA GLU A 23 2.90 -18.17 23.86
C GLU A 23 2.73 -17.50 22.47
N LEU A 24 1.70 -17.88 21.70
CA LEU A 24 1.38 -17.27 20.40
C LEU A 24 0.92 -15.80 20.50
N SER A 25 0.54 -15.32 21.70
CA SER A 25 0.10 -13.93 21.92
C SER A 25 1.24 -12.98 22.26
N CYS A 26 2.35 -13.48 22.83
CA CYS A 26 3.49 -12.66 23.23
C CYS A 26 4.43 -12.36 22.04
N THR A 27 4.65 -13.36 21.18
CA THR A 27 5.47 -13.22 19.96
C THR A 27 4.81 -12.30 18.93
N ASP A 28 3.48 -12.41 18.77
CA ASP A 28 2.68 -11.58 17.86
C ASP A 28 2.74 -10.08 18.22
N ARG A 29 2.76 -9.74 19.51
CA ARG A 29 2.87 -8.33 19.96
C ARG A 29 4.27 -7.76 19.68
N ARG A 30 5.33 -8.55 19.86
CA ARG A 30 6.73 -8.12 19.64
C ARG A 30 7.01 -7.91 18.15
N VAL A 31 6.53 -8.81 17.29
CA VAL A 31 6.67 -8.73 15.83
C VAL A 31 5.79 -7.60 15.24
N ARG A 32 4.60 -7.38 15.79
CA ARG A 32 3.73 -6.24 15.41
C ARG A 32 4.37 -4.90 15.73
N THR A 33 5.05 -4.76 16.85
CA THR A 33 5.84 -3.57 17.19
C THR A 33 7.03 -3.45 16.25
N GLN A 34 7.79 -4.52 16.04
CA GLN A 34 8.99 -4.53 15.19
C GLN A 34 8.75 -4.19 13.72
N VAL A 35 7.57 -4.48 13.15
CA VAL A 35 7.25 -4.03 11.77
C VAL A 35 6.71 -2.61 11.73
N THR A 36 6.01 -2.18 12.77
CA THR A 36 5.70 -0.74 12.91
C THR A 36 7.00 0.06 13.03
N GLU A 37 7.95 -0.51 13.75
CA GLU A 37 9.29 0.00 13.99
C GLU A 37 10.18 -0.14 12.74
N ALA A 38 10.16 -1.26 12.01
CA ALA A 38 10.93 -1.45 10.76
C ALA A 38 10.39 -0.65 9.57
N VAL A 39 9.07 -0.46 9.50
CA VAL A 39 8.46 0.57 8.64
C VAL A 39 8.86 1.98 9.12
N SER A 40 9.18 2.16 10.41
CA SER A 40 9.78 3.39 10.96
C SER A 40 11.31 3.45 10.92
N ILE A 41 12.03 2.38 10.51
CA ILE A 41 13.49 2.39 10.28
C ILE A 41 13.78 3.07 8.94
N GLN A 42 12.80 3.10 8.02
CA GLN A 42 12.73 4.17 7.03
C GLN A 42 12.46 5.48 7.80
N PRO A 43 13.20 6.59 7.58
CA PRO A 43 12.69 7.89 8.00
C PRO A 43 11.26 7.98 7.48
N ALA A 44 10.26 8.13 8.36
CA ALA A 44 8.83 8.05 8.04
C ALA A 44 8.60 8.60 6.62
N PRO A 45 8.28 7.75 5.62
CA PRO A 45 8.67 7.94 4.23
C PRO A 45 8.25 9.32 3.77
N ASP A 46 9.20 10.25 3.83
CA ASP A 46 9.03 11.71 3.86
C ASP A 46 7.57 12.10 3.64
N ARG A 47 6.71 11.87 4.66
CA ARG A 47 5.25 11.87 4.46
C ARG A 47 4.95 13.23 3.89
N PRO A 48 4.65 13.36 2.58
CA PRO A 48 4.58 14.69 2.00
C PRO A 48 3.48 15.38 2.80
N PRO A 49 3.75 16.54 3.42
CA PRO A 49 2.72 17.25 4.15
C PRO A 49 1.52 17.31 3.20
N ARG A 50 0.35 16.83 3.66
CA ARG A 50 -0.88 16.71 2.84
C ARG A 50 -0.92 17.95 1.97
N ALA A 51 -0.60 17.78 0.67
CA ALA A 51 -0.24 18.92 -0.14
C ALA A 51 -1.40 19.91 -0.05
N ALA A 52 -1.11 21.17 0.34
CA ALA A 52 -2.12 22.22 0.33
C ALA A 52 -2.89 22.13 -1.00
N GLU A 53 -4.21 22.02 -0.93
CA GLU A 53 -5.03 21.84 -2.12
C GLU A 53 -4.86 23.06 -3.02
N LEU A 54 -5.13 22.87 -4.31
CA LEU A 54 -5.25 23.98 -5.24
C LEU A 54 -6.30 24.96 -4.70
N ASP A 55 -6.03 26.26 -4.77
CA ASP A 55 -6.97 27.26 -4.29
C ASP A 55 -8.27 27.22 -5.11
N GLU A 56 -9.38 27.57 -4.46
CA GLU A 56 -10.70 27.41 -5.04
C GLU A 56 -10.90 28.25 -6.31
N VAL A 57 -10.28 29.44 -6.38
CA VAL A 57 -10.37 30.33 -7.53
C VAL A 57 -9.68 29.71 -8.74
N THR A 58 -8.46 29.19 -8.56
CA THR A 58 -7.73 28.48 -9.61
C THR A 58 -8.46 27.21 -10.03
N LEU A 59 -9.01 26.43 -9.08
CA LEU A 59 -9.82 25.27 -9.41
C LEU A 59 -11.04 25.64 -10.27
N ALA A 60 -11.81 26.65 -9.89
CA ALA A 60 -12.99 27.10 -10.65
C ALA A 60 -12.62 27.64 -12.05
N ARG A 61 -11.44 28.24 -12.21
CA ARG A 61 -10.91 28.62 -13.54
C ARG A 61 -10.52 27.39 -14.36
N ALA A 62 -9.86 26.41 -13.75
CA ALA A 62 -9.46 25.18 -14.43
C ALA A 62 -10.69 24.38 -14.92
N GLN A 63 -11.78 24.34 -14.12
CA GLN A 63 -13.06 23.74 -14.51
C GLN A 63 -13.68 24.39 -15.75
N ARG A 64 -13.51 25.71 -15.91
CA ARG A 64 -13.98 26.47 -17.08
C ARG A 64 -13.04 26.40 -18.30
N GLY A 65 -11.94 25.64 -18.19
CA GLY A 65 -11.02 25.43 -19.31
C GLY A 65 -9.84 26.40 -19.38
N ASP A 66 -9.65 27.28 -18.39
CA ASP A 66 -8.51 28.21 -18.35
C ASP A 66 -7.17 27.43 -18.36
N LEU A 67 -6.35 27.69 -19.38
CA LEU A 67 -5.10 26.97 -19.60
C LEU A 67 -4.04 27.24 -18.52
N ARG A 68 -4.00 28.46 -17.96
CA ARG A 68 -3.06 28.80 -16.88
C ARG A 68 -3.46 28.07 -15.60
N ALA A 69 -4.75 28.03 -15.30
CA ALA A 69 -5.27 27.30 -14.15
C ALA A 69 -5.09 25.78 -14.28
N LYS A 70 -5.29 25.22 -15.48
CA LYS A 70 -4.98 23.81 -15.76
C LYS A 70 -3.50 23.50 -15.60
N ARG A 71 -2.61 24.41 -16.04
CA ARG A 71 -1.16 24.27 -15.82
C ARG A 71 -0.82 24.24 -14.32
N ALA A 72 -1.37 25.16 -13.54
CA ALA A 72 -1.17 25.19 -12.08
C ALA A 72 -1.63 23.89 -11.41
N LEU A 73 -2.72 23.28 -11.91
CA LEU A 73 -3.17 21.96 -11.48
C LEU A 73 -2.12 20.88 -11.78
N VAL A 74 -1.56 20.82 -13.00
CA VAL A 74 -0.50 19.84 -13.34
C VAL A 74 0.71 20.05 -12.47
N GLU A 75 1.23 21.28 -12.39
CA GLU A 75 2.42 21.61 -11.60
C GLU A 75 2.25 21.18 -10.13
N ARG A 76 1.03 21.30 -9.60
CA ARG A 76 0.70 20.90 -8.24
C ARG A 76 0.69 19.39 -8.04
N TYR A 77 0.06 18.65 -8.95
CA TYR A 77 -0.26 17.24 -8.73
C TYR A 77 0.64 16.26 -9.51
N GLN A 78 1.50 16.73 -10.43
CA GLN A 78 2.36 15.85 -11.24
C GLN A 78 3.30 15.01 -10.39
N ARG A 79 3.95 15.60 -9.38
CA ARG A 79 4.88 14.88 -8.49
C ARG A 79 4.15 13.81 -7.67
N PRO A 80 3.03 14.10 -6.98
CA PRO A 80 2.23 13.07 -6.31
C PRO A 80 1.75 11.95 -7.24
N VAL A 81 1.30 12.29 -8.46
CA VAL A 81 0.80 11.30 -9.43
C VAL A 81 1.94 10.39 -9.90
N VAL A 82 3.04 10.97 -10.37
CA VAL A 82 4.21 10.19 -10.81
C VAL A 82 4.76 9.34 -9.69
N ALA A 83 4.83 9.86 -8.45
CA ALA A 83 5.30 9.10 -7.30
C ALA A 83 4.37 7.93 -6.94
N LEU A 84 3.05 8.10 -7.05
CA LEU A 84 2.08 7.02 -6.86
C LEU A 84 2.27 5.94 -7.94
N VAL A 85 2.23 6.36 -9.21
CA VAL A 85 2.32 5.46 -10.36
C VAL A 85 3.63 4.68 -10.35
N SER A 86 4.76 5.35 -10.11
CA SER A 86 6.08 4.72 -10.02
C SER A 86 6.13 3.63 -8.96
N ARG A 87 5.53 3.86 -7.79
CA ARG A 87 5.51 2.88 -6.68
C ARG A 87 4.59 1.70 -6.97
N LEU A 88 3.45 1.95 -7.63
CA LEU A 88 2.53 0.89 -8.02
C LEU A 88 3.13 -0.01 -9.10
N LEU A 89 3.89 0.57 -10.04
CA LEU A 89 4.45 -0.14 -11.19
C LEU A 89 5.91 -0.59 -11.00
N ARG A 90 6.47 -0.39 -9.80
CA ARG A 90 7.87 -0.70 -9.52
C ARG A 90 8.18 -2.17 -9.84
N GLY A 91 9.29 -2.38 -10.56
CA GLY A 91 9.75 -3.69 -11.02
C GLY A 91 8.95 -4.28 -12.17
N GLN A 92 7.93 -3.60 -12.70
CA GLN A 92 7.02 -4.11 -13.74
C GLN A 92 6.91 -3.17 -14.96
N ALA A 93 7.56 -2.00 -14.89
CA ALA A 93 7.45 -0.93 -15.88
C ALA A 93 8.74 -0.13 -15.98
N ASP A 94 9.03 0.36 -17.18
CA ASP A 94 10.08 1.34 -17.43
C ASP A 94 9.62 2.77 -17.05
N PRO A 95 10.54 3.74 -16.96
CA PRO A 95 10.19 5.13 -16.68
C PRO A 95 9.22 5.74 -17.71
N GLY A 96 9.30 5.32 -18.98
CA GLY A 96 8.42 5.80 -20.05
C GLY A 96 6.95 5.49 -19.78
N LEU A 97 6.63 4.27 -19.35
CA LEU A 97 5.25 3.90 -19.02
C LEU A 97 4.69 4.71 -17.84
N VAL A 98 5.52 5.02 -16.84
CA VAL A 98 5.09 5.85 -15.71
C VAL A 98 4.65 7.23 -16.20
N GLU A 99 5.43 7.83 -17.11
CA GLU A 99 5.10 9.11 -17.73
C GLU A 99 3.83 9.01 -18.56
N ASP A 100 3.67 7.96 -19.36
CA ASP A 100 2.47 7.72 -20.18
C ASP A 100 1.20 7.62 -19.33
N ILE A 101 1.26 6.88 -18.22
CA ILE A 101 0.12 6.73 -17.30
C ILE A 101 -0.16 8.05 -16.58
N ALA A 102 0.87 8.81 -16.21
CA ALA A 102 0.69 10.13 -15.63
C ALA A 102 0.03 11.09 -16.62
N GLN A 103 0.46 11.10 -17.88
CA GLN A 103 -0.15 11.90 -18.95
C GLN A 103 -1.62 11.49 -19.18
N GLU A 104 -1.89 10.19 -19.33
CA GLU A 104 -3.25 9.67 -19.50
C GLU A 104 -4.15 10.06 -18.32
N THR A 105 -3.60 10.02 -17.10
CA THR A 105 -4.28 10.47 -15.88
C THR A 105 -4.70 11.93 -15.99
N PHE A 106 -3.79 12.84 -16.36
CA PHE A 106 -4.13 14.26 -16.49
C PHE A 106 -5.13 14.54 -17.62
N LEU A 107 -5.04 13.81 -18.74
CA LEU A 107 -6.05 13.90 -19.80
C LEU A 107 -7.44 13.52 -19.29
N ARG A 108 -7.54 12.44 -18.51
CA ARG A 108 -8.81 12.01 -17.88
C ARG A 108 -9.29 13.00 -16.83
N VAL A 109 -8.39 13.52 -16.00
CA VAL A 109 -8.67 14.58 -15.04
C VAL A 109 -9.29 15.76 -15.76
N PHE A 110 -8.68 16.29 -16.82
CA PHE A 110 -9.22 17.45 -17.54
C PHE A 110 -10.57 17.21 -18.22
N ARG A 111 -10.83 15.99 -18.68
CA ARG A 111 -12.14 15.60 -19.24
C ARG A 111 -13.23 15.55 -18.17
N ALA A 112 -12.89 15.12 -16.95
CA ALA A 112 -13.83 14.95 -15.85
C ALA A 112 -13.92 16.16 -14.91
N LEU A 113 -12.92 17.06 -14.95
CA LEU A 113 -12.77 18.22 -14.07
C LEU A 113 -14.00 19.14 -14.03
N PRO A 114 -14.72 19.42 -15.15
CA PRO A 114 -15.94 20.23 -15.11
C PRO A 114 -17.05 19.64 -14.24
N LYS A 115 -17.04 18.31 -14.02
CA LYS A 115 -18.03 17.59 -13.21
C LYS A 115 -17.57 17.36 -11.77
N PHE A 116 -16.34 17.74 -11.42
CA PHE A 116 -15.82 17.57 -10.07
C PHE A 116 -16.55 18.51 -9.11
N ASP A 117 -17.18 17.94 -8.07
CA ASP A 117 -17.82 18.73 -7.02
C ASP A 117 -16.78 19.20 -6.00
N ARG A 118 -16.47 20.50 -6.05
CA ARG A 118 -15.52 21.17 -5.14
C ARG A 118 -16.00 21.22 -3.69
N HIS A 119 -17.31 21.11 -3.44
CA HIS A 119 -17.89 21.07 -2.09
C HIS A 119 -18.26 19.64 -1.67
N GLY A 120 -17.92 18.66 -2.52
CA GLY A 120 -18.19 17.26 -2.29
C GLY A 120 -17.30 16.66 -1.20
N PRO A 121 -17.59 15.40 -0.81
CA PRO A 121 -16.90 14.73 0.28
C PRO A 121 -15.50 14.20 -0.09
N ALA A 122 -15.01 14.47 -1.30
CA ALA A 122 -13.73 14.02 -1.80
C ALA A 122 -12.85 15.22 -2.12
N ARG A 123 -11.62 15.22 -1.58
CA ARG A 123 -10.64 16.27 -1.88
C ARG A 123 -10.14 16.12 -3.31
N LEU A 124 -9.71 17.23 -3.92
CA LEU A 124 -9.18 17.23 -5.29
C LEU A 124 -7.98 16.30 -5.44
N SER A 125 -7.03 16.34 -4.49
CA SER A 125 -5.90 15.41 -4.44
C SER A 125 -6.36 13.94 -4.43
N THR A 126 -7.28 13.58 -3.54
CA THR A 126 -7.83 12.22 -3.44
C THR A 126 -8.48 11.78 -4.74
N TRP A 127 -9.25 12.66 -5.39
CA TRP A 127 -9.90 12.36 -6.66
C TRP A 127 -8.92 12.17 -7.82
N ILE A 128 -7.88 13.00 -7.94
CA ILE A 128 -6.82 12.84 -8.96
C ILE A 128 -6.05 11.53 -8.74
N LEU A 129 -5.65 11.27 -7.50
CA LEU A 129 -4.91 10.05 -7.16
C LEU A 129 -5.76 8.79 -7.34
N THR A 130 -7.09 8.90 -7.21
CA THR A 130 -8.04 7.82 -7.56
C THR A 130 -7.96 7.45 -9.04
N ILE A 131 -7.99 8.46 -9.92
CA ILE A 131 -7.85 8.23 -11.36
C ILE A 131 -6.50 7.58 -11.65
N ALA A 132 -5.42 8.10 -11.06
CA ALA A 132 -4.07 7.55 -11.22
C ALA A 132 -3.95 6.09 -10.76
N SER A 133 -4.47 5.76 -9.56
CA SER A 133 -4.40 4.39 -9.03
C SER A 133 -5.18 3.41 -9.89
N HIS A 134 -6.36 3.79 -10.38
CA HIS A 134 -7.11 2.92 -11.29
C HIS A 134 -6.32 2.66 -12.57
N ARG A 135 -5.70 3.68 -13.18
CA ARG A 135 -4.89 3.50 -14.37
C ARG A 135 -3.70 2.57 -14.15
N ALA A 136 -2.96 2.75 -13.06
CA ALA A 136 -1.83 1.89 -12.73
C ALA A 136 -2.26 0.44 -12.43
N ILE A 137 -3.36 0.24 -11.69
CA ILE A 137 -3.88 -1.11 -11.39
C ILE A 137 -4.38 -1.80 -12.66
N ASP A 138 -5.09 -1.08 -13.53
CA ASP A 138 -5.54 -1.63 -14.81
C ASP A 138 -4.36 -2.03 -15.69
N GLU A 139 -3.28 -1.24 -15.69
CA GLU A 139 -2.04 -1.60 -16.39
C GLU A 139 -1.42 -2.90 -15.84
N LEU A 140 -1.27 -3.01 -14.52
CA LEU A 140 -0.73 -4.20 -13.87
C LEU A 140 -1.57 -5.45 -14.17
N ARG A 141 -2.90 -5.29 -14.22
CA ARG A 141 -3.81 -6.38 -14.57
C ARG A 141 -3.63 -6.82 -16.02
N ARG A 142 -3.53 -5.88 -16.96
CA ARG A 142 -3.26 -6.20 -18.37
C ARG A 142 -1.95 -6.97 -18.54
N ARG A 143 -0.86 -6.46 -17.95
CA ARG A 143 0.46 -7.13 -18.01
C ARG A 143 0.46 -8.53 -17.40
N ARG A 144 -0.28 -8.74 -16.30
CA ARG A 144 -0.47 -10.08 -15.71
C ARG A 144 -1.26 -11.04 -16.58
N LEU A 145 -2.15 -10.54 -17.43
CA LEU A 145 -2.90 -11.37 -18.39
C LEU A 145 -2.02 -11.72 -19.59
N ASP A 146 -1.15 -10.80 -20.01
CA ASP A 146 -0.18 -11.02 -21.09
C ASP A 146 1.00 -11.91 -20.67
N THR A 147 1.23 -12.07 -19.35
CA THR A 147 2.34 -12.85 -18.80
C THR A 147 1.84 -13.99 -17.90
N ARG A 148 1.81 -15.24 -18.40
CA ARG A 148 1.80 -16.48 -17.59
C ARG A 148 3.08 -17.27 -17.87
N PRO A 149 3.62 -18.02 -16.89
CA PRO A 149 4.21 -17.56 -15.63
C PRO A 149 5.61 -16.96 -15.85
N PHE A 150 5.98 -15.92 -15.10
CA PHE A 150 7.34 -15.35 -15.15
C PHE A 150 8.21 -15.96 -14.04
N ASP A 151 9.31 -16.56 -14.49
CA ASP A 151 10.52 -16.95 -13.76
C ASP A 151 11.17 -15.69 -13.15
N PRO A 152 11.40 -15.60 -11.82
CA PRO A 152 11.85 -14.37 -11.20
C PRO A 152 13.35 -14.18 -11.42
N THR A 153 13.75 -13.61 -12.55
CA THR A 153 15.09 -13.03 -12.68
C THR A 153 15.06 -11.63 -13.34
N ALA A 154 15.87 -10.74 -12.76
CA ALA A 154 16.17 -9.35 -13.13
C ALA A 154 15.14 -8.30 -12.65
N VAL A 155 15.51 -7.19 -12.01
CA VAL A 155 16.68 -6.31 -12.23
C VAL A 155 17.15 -5.69 -10.91
N GLN A 156 18.46 -5.79 -10.63
CA GLN A 156 19.15 -5.02 -9.60
C GLN A 156 19.35 -3.58 -10.08
N VAL A 157 18.91 -2.59 -9.30
CA VAL A 157 19.34 -1.20 -9.47
C VAL A 157 20.33 -0.88 -8.35
N ALA A 158 21.60 -0.89 -8.71
CA ALA A 158 22.68 -0.47 -7.83
C ALA A 158 22.62 1.05 -7.59
N SER A 159 22.82 1.46 -6.34
CA SER A 159 23.22 2.83 -6.02
C SER A 159 24.46 2.77 -5.13
N SER A 160 25.45 3.63 -5.42
CA SER A 160 26.77 3.66 -4.79
C SER A 160 26.80 4.45 -3.46
N ASP A 161 27.56 3.89 -2.52
CA ASP A 161 28.40 4.39 -1.40
C ASP A 161 28.00 5.56 -0.47
N ARG A 162 27.90 5.26 0.84
CA ARG A 162 28.85 5.68 1.90
C ARG A 162 28.51 5.18 3.32
N ALA A 163 29.39 4.33 3.87
CA ALA A 163 29.73 4.02 5.28
C ALA A 163 28.67 3.46 6.26
N ASP A 164 28.64 2.12 6.32
CA ASP A 164 28.30 1.14 7.38
C ASP A 164 26.99 1.27 8.18
N ALA A 165 26.66 2.40 8.82
CA ALA A 165 25.32 2.55 9.44
C ALA A 165 24.22 2.82 8.40
N THR A 166 24.62 3.28 7.21
CA THR A 166 23.75 3.48 6.04
C THR A 166 23.59 2.22 5.22
N ALA A 167 24.56 1.29 5.25
CA ALA A 167 24.54 0.06 4.46
C ALA A 167 23.43 -0.88 4.94
N GLU A 168 23.33 -1.11 6.25
CA GLU A 168 22.25 -1.91 6.84
C GLU A 168 20.89 -1.29 6.59
N ARG A 169 20.75 0.04 6.79
CA ARG A 169 19.51 0.76 6.50
C ARG A 169 19.13 0.70 5.02
N LYS A 170 20.11 0.77 4.12
CA LYS A 170 19.90 0.68 2.68
C LYS A 170 19.55 -0.74 2.24
N MET A 171 20.18 -1.74 2.83
CA MET A 171 19.85 -3.15 2.61
C MET A 171 18.44 -3.46 3.09
N LEU A 172 18.06 -2.98 4.28
CA LEU A 172 16.70 -3.09 4.80
C LEU A 172 15.69 -2.33 3.93
N ALA A 173 16.04 -1.12 3.48
CA ALA A 173 15.21 -0.34 2.57
C ALA A 173 14.97 -1.06 1.24
N GLN A 174 16.03 -1.64 0.68
CA GLN A 174 15.95 -2.40 -0.56
C GLN A 174 15.08 -3.64 -0.35
N ARG A 175 15.30 -4.41 0.71
CA ARG A 175 14.49 -5.61 1.00
C ARG A 175 13.02 -5.28 1.24
N LEU A 176 12.73 -4.22 1.97
CA LEU A 176 11.36 -3.74 2.15
C LEU A 176 10.75 -3.36 0.79
N SER A 177 11.53 -2.70 -0.06
CA SER A 177 11.06 -2.34 -1.39
C SER A 177 10.77 -3.57 -2.27
N ASP A 178 11.64 -4.58 -2.22
CA ASP A 178 11.47 -5.84 -2.97
C ASP A 178 10.25 -6.62 -2.42
N ALA A 179 10.07 -6.67 -1.11
CA ALA A 179 8.91 -7.29 -0.47
C ALA A 179 7.59 -6.57 -0.82
N ILE A 180 7.61 -5.24 -0.97
CA ILE A 180 6.47 -4.48 -1.50
C ILE A 180 6.23 -4.85 -2.97
N ASP A 181 7.29 -5.14 -3.72
CA ASP A 181 7.18 -5.52 -5.12
C ASP A 181 6.52 -6.90 -5.31
N GLU A 182 6.70 -7.81 -4.37
CA GLU A 182 6.06 -9.14 -4.37
C GLU A 182 4.58 -9.12 -3.95
N LEU A 183 4.09 -8.01 -3.40
CA LEU A 183 2.67 -7.90 -3.04
C LEU A 183 1.78 -7.96 -4.29
N SER A 184 0.61 -8.57 -4.15
CA SER A 184 -0.41 -8.48 -5.20
C SER A 184 -0.76 -7.01 -5.46
N PRO A 185 -1.14 -6.64 -6.70
CA PRO A 185 -1.49 -5.25 -7.02
C PRO A 185 -2.50 -4.62 -6.06
N GLU A 186 -3.47 -5.42 -5.59
CA GLU A 186 -4.51 -4.99 -4.66
C GLU A 186 -3.97 -4.68 -3.25
N TYR A 187 -3.01 -5.47 -2.78
CA TYR A 187 -2.38 -5.29 -1.47
C TYR A 187 -1.38 -4.12 -1.51
N ARG A 188 -0.57 -4.07 -2.58
CA ARG A 188 0.36 -2.98 -2.85
C ARG A 188 -0.36 -1.65 -2.93
N ALA A 189 -1.47 -1.57 -3.67
CA ALA A 189 -2.24 -0.33 -3.82
C ALA A 189 -2.77 0.19 -2.48
N ALA A 190 -3.39 -0.67 -1.67
CA ALA A 190 -3.87 -0.28 -0.34
C ALA A 190 -2.73 0.20 0.57
N PHE A 191 -1.60 -0.52 0.56
CA PHE A 191 -0.42 -0.18 1.35
C PHE A 191 0.20 1.15 0.93
N VAL A 192 0.43 1.36 -0.38
CA VAL A 192 1.04 2.59 -0.90
C VAL A 192 0.18 3.81 -0.60
N LEU A 193 -1.13 3.73 -0.81
CA LEU A 193 -2.05 4.83 -0.51
C LEU A 193 -2.06 5.18 1.00
N ARG A 194 -1.95 4.17 1.87
CA ARG A 194 -1.92 4.39 3.31
C ARG A 194 -0.59 4.96 3.79
N GLU A 195 0.51 4.28 3.50
CA GLU A 195 1.80 4.55 4.13
C GLU A 195 2.58 5.67 3.42
N TYR A 196 2.46 5.79 2.08
CA TYR A 196 3.18 6.83 1.32
C TYR A 196 2.34 8.06 1.02
N HIS A 197 1.03 7.91 0.86
CA HIS A 197 0.12 9.03 0.58
C HIS A 197 -0.68 9.47 1.81
N GLY A 198 -0.55 8.76 2.94
CA GLY A 198 -1.14 9.17 4.21
C GLY A 198 -2.67 9.26 4.18
N MET A 199 -3.33 8.49 3.31
CA MET A 199 -4.79 8.51 3.15
C MET A 199 -5.50 7.80 4.31
N GLU A 200 -6.67 8.32 4.67
CA GLU A 200 -7.53 7.64 5.62
C GLU A 200 -8.19 6.41 5.00
N TYR A 201 -8.56 5.43 5.82
CA TYR A 201 -9.15 4.18 5.30
C TYR A 201 -10.45 4.43 4.51
N THR A 202 -11.21 5.44 4.89
CA THR A 202 -12.42 5.88 4.17
C THR A 202 -12.10 6.51 2.82
N GLU A 203 -10.98 7.22 2.71
CA GLU A 203 -10.49 7.77 1.43
C GLU A 203 -9.97 6.65 0.54
N ILE A 204 -9.21 5.70 1.08
CA ILE A 204 -8.72 4.52 0.34
C ILE A 204 -9.88 3.67 -0.18
N SER A 205 -10.94 3.50 0.61
CA SER A 205 -12.16 2.79 0.21
C SER A 205 -12.80 3.43 -1.02
N LYS A 206 -12.93 4.76 -1.02
CA LYS A 206 -13.45 5.53 -2.17
C LYS A 206 -12.51 5.44 -3.38
N VAL A 207 -11.20 5.56 -3.15
CA VAL A 207 -10.15 5.53 -4.18
C VAL A 207 -10.11 4.19 -4.90
N LEU A 208 -10.24 3.08 -4.17
CA LEU A 208 -10.13 1.73 -4.74
C LEU A 208 -11.48 1.13 -5.12
N GLY A 209 -12.60 1.80 -4.82
CA GLY A 209 -13.95 1.29 -5.05
C GLY A 209 -14.26 0.00 -4.28
N ILE A 210 -13.78 -0.12 -3.05
CA ILE A 210 -13.95 -1.31 -2.19
C ILE A 210 -14.45 -0.95 -0.80
N ASP A 211 -15.08 -1.90 -0.12
CA ASP A 211 -15.55 -1.70 1.26
C ASP A 211 -14.43 -1.37 2.25
N LEU A 212 -14.77 -0.59 3.27
CA LEU A 212 -13.86 -0.25 4.36
C LEU A 212 -13.29 -1.49 5.07
N GLY A 213 -14.10 -2.55 5.22
CA GLY A 213 -13.65 -3.84 5.74
C GLY A 213 -12.57 -4.48 4.86
N THR A 214 -12.74 -4.38 3.54
CA THR A 214 -11.78 -4.87 2.54
C THR A 214 -10.48 -4.07 2.55
N VAL A 215 -10.54 -2.75 2.75
CA VAL A 215 -9.34 -1.92 2.95
C VAL A 215 -8.55 -2.42 4.17
N LYS A 216 -9.22 -2.60 5.31
CA LYS A 216 -8.58 -3.07 6.55
C LYS A 216 -7.95 -4.46 6.37
N SER A 217 -8.66 -5.39 5.73
CA SER A 217 -8.15 -6.74 5.50
C SER A 217 -6.98 -6.77 4.52
N ARG A 218 -7.02 -6.00 3.42
CA ARG A 218 -5.90 -5.86 2.47
C ARG A 218 -4.67 -5.26 3.14
N LEU A 219 -4.83 -4.20 3.95
CA LEU A 219 -3.73 -3.61 4.70
C LEU A 219 -3.14 -4.58 5.73
N SER A 220 -3.99 -5.34 6.42
CA SER A 220 -3.54 -6.37 7.36
C SER A 220 -2.70 -7.43 6.64
N ARG A 221 -3.21 -7.99 5.53
CA ARG A 221 -2.50 -8.99 4.73
C ARG A 221 -1.21 -8.46 4.10
N ALA A 222 -1.22 -7.24 3.58
CA ALA A 222 -0.03 -6.57 3.06
C ALA A 222 1.05 -6.49 4.15
N ARG A 223 0.70 -5.98 5.33
CA ARG A 223 1.63 -5.88 6.46
C ARG A 223 2.13 -7.25 6.90
N SER A 224 1.28 -8.27 7.00
CA SER A 224 1.70 -9.64 7.36
C SER A 224 2.75 -10.20 6.39
N ARG A 225 2.52 -10.08 5.07
CA ARG A 225 3.50 -10.53 4.07
C ARG A 225 4.82 -9.76 4.14
N LEU A 226 4.76 -8.44 4.36
CA LEU A 226 5.97 -7.66 4.58
C LEU A 226 6.69 -8.08 5.86
N ARG A 227 5.98 -8.50 6.92
CA ARG A 227 6.62 -9.04 8.14
C ARG A 227 7.37 -10.33 7.83
N GLU A 228 6.73 -11.26 7.13
CA GLU A 228 7.29 -12.56 6.77
C GLU A 228 8.57 -12.37 5.93
N ALA A 229 8.52 -11.55 4.88
CA ALA A 229 9.66 -11.28 4.01
C ALA A 229 10.84 -10.58 4.72
N LEU A 230 10.56 -9.79 5.77
CA LEU A 230 11.60 -9.15 6.58
C LEU A 230 12.12 -10.05 7.69
N ALA A 231 11.30 -10.95 8.25
CA ALA A 231 11.71 -11.87 9.30
C ALA A 231 12.78 -12.86 8.82
N GLU A 232 12.74 -13.26 7.55
CA GLU A 232 13.79 -14.06 6.90
C GLU A 232 15.18 -13.41 6.99
N VAL A 233 15.26 -12.08 7.06
CA VAL A 233 16.54 -11.35 7.14
C VAL A 233 17.09 -11.29 8.56
N TYR A 234 16.25 -11.40 9.58
CA TYR A 234 16.66 -11.33 10.99
C TYR A 234 16.93 -12.70 11.63
N HIS A 235 16.77 -13.80 10.87
CA HIS A 235 17.03 -15.16 11.34
C HIS A 235 18.38 -15.74 10.86
N VAL A 236 19.35 -14.88 10.54
CA VAL A 236 20.76 -15.27 10.36
C VAL A 236 21.51 -15.21 11.68
#